data_AF-A0A0F9D035-F1
#
_entry.id   AF-A0A0F9D035-F1
#
_cell.length_a   1.000
_cell.length_b   1.000
_cell.length_c   1.000
_cell.angle_alpha   90.00
_cell.angle_beta   90.00
_cell.angle_gamma   90.00
#
_symmetry.space_group_name_H-M   'P 1'
#
loop_
_entity.id
_entity.type
_entity.pdbx_description
1 polymer ?
#
loop_
_entity_poly.entity_id
_entity_poly.type
_entity_poly.pdbx_seq_one_letter_code
_entity_poly.pdbx_strand_id
1 'polypeptide(L)' 'MIEYRDHITRQMLRDEPDTLFVFGDNMQRRGLGGQAFAMRGEPNAVGIPTKIFPSMDLKH' A
#
# COMPACT_ATOMS: atom_id res chain seq x y z
N MET A 1 -12.67 -4.09 -14.00
CA MET A 1 -12.98 -2.66 -13.83
C MET A 1 -11.88 -2.07 -12.96
N ILE A 2 -11.42 -0.86 -13.23
CA ILE A 2 -10.39 -0.17 -12.44
C ILE A 2 -11.05 1.08 -11.84
N GLU A 3 -10.80 1.32 -10.55
CA GLU A 3 -11.32 2.45 -9.79
C GLU A 3 -10.15 3.16 -9.10
N TYR A 4 -10.21 4.49 -9.03
CA TYR A 4 -9.26 5.31 -8.28
C TYR A 4 -9.99 5.95 -7.10
N ARG A 5 -9.40 5.82 -5.90
CA ARG A 5 -9.92 6.40 -4.66
C ARG A 5 -8.83 7.25 -4.01
N ASP A 6 -9.20 8.45 -3.56
CA ASP A 6 -8.24 9.39 -2.95
C ASP A 6 -7.76 8.93 -1.57
N HIS A 7 -8.65 8.30 -0.79
CA HIS A 7 -8.35 7.82 0.56
C HIS A 7 -8.89 6.40 0.75
N ILE A 8 -7.97 5.46 0.99
CA ILE A 8 -8.29 4.07 1.24
C ILE A 8 -8.00 3.75 2.70
N THR A 9 -8.99 3.19 3.41
CA THR A 9 -8.85 2.76 4.80
C THR A 9 -8.75 1.25 4.90
N ARG A 10 -8.20 0.72 5.99
CA ARG A 10 -8.14 -0.73 6.23
C ARG A 10 -9.53 -1.37 6.31
N GLN A 11 -10.53 -0.63 6.78
CA GLN A 11 -11.90 -1.14 6.85
C GLN A 11 -12.47 -1.40 5.45
N MET A 12 -12.20 -0.52 4.47
CA MET A 12 -12.62 -0.75 3.08
C MET A 12 -12.06 -2.06 2.51
N LEU A 13 -10.80 -2.40 2.82
CA LEU A 13 -10.21 -3.67 2.38
C LEU A 13 -10.95 -4.89 2.96
N ARG A 14 -11.44 -4.78 4.20
CA ARG A 14 -12.15 -5.85 4.89
C ARG A 14 -13.59 -5.98 4.43
N ASP A 15 -14.22 -4.85 4.12
CA ASP A 15 -15.59 -4.79 3.62
C ASP A 15 -15.69 -5.29 2.17
N GLU A 16 -14.59 -5.22 1.41
CA GLU A 16 -14.50 -5.62 0.01
C GLU A 16 -13.46 -6.76 -0.19
N PRO A 17 -13.68 -7.96 0.38
CA PRO A 17 -12.67 -9.03 0.40
C PRO A 17 -12.32 -9.56 -1.00
N ASP A 18 -13.24 -9.46 -1.96
CA ASP A 18 -13.06 -9.90 -3.35
C ASP A 18 -12.40 -8.83 -4.24
N THR A 19 -12.21 -7.61 -3.71
CA THR A 19 -11.55 -6.51 -4.43
C THR A 19 -10.06 -6.53 -4.13
N LEU A 20 -9.23 -6.53 -5.18
CA LEU A 20 -7.79 -6.36 -5.05
C LEU A 20 -7.43 -4.87 -4.96
N PHE A 21 -6.85 -4.47 -3.83
CA PHE A 21 -6.40 -3.09 -3.64
C PHE A 21 -4.91 -2.95 -3.93
N VAL A 22 -4.53 -1.94 -4.70
CA VAL A 22 -3.15 -1.72 -5.15
C VAL A 22 -2.63 -0.40 -4.58
N PHE A 23 -1.39 -0.39 -4.09
CA PHE A 23 -0.76 0.82 -3.57
C PHE A 23 0.73 0.92 -3.88
N GLY A 24 1.26 2.14 -3.85
CA GLY A 24 2.70 2.37 -3.94
C GLY A 24 3.40 1.92 -2.66
N ASP A 25 4.37 1.02 -2.79
CA ASP A 25 5.22 0.52 -1.71
C ASP A 25 6.72 0.74 -2.00
N ASN A 26 7.56 0.46 -1.02
CA ASN A 26 9.01 0.42 -1.17
C ASN A 26 9.53 -1.00 -1.42
N MET A 27 10.68 -1.10 -2.09
CA MET A 27 11.35 -2.37 -2.41
C MET A 27 11.64 -3.24 -1.19
N GLN A 28 11.92 -2.65 -0.03
CA GLN A 28 12.16 -3.40 1.20
C GLN A 28 10.89 -3.96 1.83
N ARG A 29 9.71 -3.48 1.40
CA ARG A 29 8.40 -3.79 1.99
C ARG A 29 8.41 -3.58 3.52
N ARG A 30 9.01 -2.48 3.97
CA ARG A 30 9.13 -2.10 5.39
C ARG A 30 8.51 -0.74 5.69
N GLY A 31 8.25 -0.48 6.98
CA GLY A 31 7.65 0.77 7.46
C GLY A 31 6.16 0.93 7.12
N LEU A 32 5.41 1.62 7.96
CA LEU A 32 3.97 1.85 7.77
C LEU A 32 3.67 3.32 7.46
N GLY A 33 4.54 3.99 6.71
CA GLY A 33 4.32 5.37 6.29
C GLY A 33 3.28 5.48 5.17
N GLY A 34 2.47 6.53 5.20
CA GLY A 34 1.46 6.80 4.17
C GLY A 34 0.46 5.65 4.00
N GLN A 35 0.16 5.29 2.74
CA GLN A 35 -0.87 4.31 2.41
C GLN A 35 -0.51 2.87 2.85
N ALA A 36 0.78 2.58 3.10
CA ALA A 36 1.22 1.29 3.62
C ALA A 36 0.63 0.97 5.01
N PHE A 37 0.30 1.99 5.82
CA PHE A 37 -0.34 1.83 7.12
C PHE A 37 -1.69 1.10 7.03
N ALA A 38 -2.52 1.52 6.09
CA ALA A 38 -3.86 0.96 5.92
C ALA A 38 -3.82 -0.41 5.22
N MET A 39 -2.88 -0.60 4.29
CA MET A 39 -2.97 -1.70 3.31
C MET A 39 -2.07 -2.88 3.61
N ARG A 40 -0.85 -2.68 4.14
CA ARG A 40 0.06 -3.81 4.36
C ARG A 40 -0.52 -4.79 5.40
N GLY A 41 -0.45 -6.08 5.08
CA GLY A 41 -0.87 -7.16 5.95
C GLY A 41 -2.32 -7.62 5.74
N GLU A 42 -3.11 -6.90 4.94
CA GLU A 42 -4.43 -7.37 4.52
C GLU A 42 -4.29 -8.32 3.32
N PRO A 43 -5.10 -9.39 3.23
CA PRO A 43 -4.93 -10.47 2.26
C PRO A 43 -5.20 -10.04 0.81
N ASN A 44 -5.97 -8.96 0.62
CA ASN A 44 -6.34 -8.41 -0.68
C ASN A 44 -5.60 -7.11 -1.02
N ALA A 45 -4.46 -6.85 -0.36
CA ALA A 45 -3.61 -5.69 -0.65
C ALA A 45 -2.32 -6.08 -1.39
N VAL A 46 -2.03 -5.39 -2.50
CA VAL A 46 -0.82 -5.59 -3.31
C VAL A 46 0.01 -4.31 -3.37
N GLY A 47 1.20 -4.36 -2.79
CA GLY A 47 2.19 -3.29 -2.85
C GLY A 47 3.00 -3.33 -4.14
N ILE A 48 2.94 -2.26 -4.94
CA ILE A 48 3.75 -2.07 -6.14
C ILE A 48 5.00 -1.30 -5.76
N PRO A 49 6.21 -1.87 -5.96
CA PRO A 49 7.45 -1.19 -5.61
C PRO A 49 7.64 0.02 -6.52
N THR A 50 7.40 1.21 -5.96
CA THR A 50 7.53 2.51 -6.65
C THR A 50 8.70 3.33 -6.10
N LYS A 51 9.25 2.94 -4.95
CA LYS A 51 10.40 3.57 -4.29
C LYS A 51 11.41 2.51 -3.85
N ILE A 52 12.70 2.83 -3.86
CA ILE A 52 13.73 1.88 -3.40
C ILE A 52 13.72 1.80 -1.85
N PHE A 53 13.50 2.93 -1.17
CA PHE A 53 13.53 3.06 0.29
C PHE A 53 12.23 3.68 0.84
N PRO A 54 11.86 3.40 2.10
CA PRO A 54 10.66 3.96 2.74
C PRO A 54 10.72 5.48 2.95
N SER A 55 11.93 6.06 3.04
CA SER A 55 12.20 7.51 2.98
C SER A 55 13.08 7.81 1.76
N MET A 56 13.06 9.06 1.27
CA MET A 56 14.04 9.56 0.30
C MET A 56 15.40 9.86 0.97
N ASP A 57 15.81 9.11 1.99
CA ASP A 57 17.16 9.27 2.53
C ASP A 57 18.14 8.73 1.50
N LEU A 58 18.82 9.67 0.84
CA LEU A 58 20.00 9.44 0.04
C LEU A 58 20.94 8.54 0.84
N LYS A 59 21.27 7.38 0.28
CA LYS A 59 22.31 6.51 0.83
C LYS A 59 23.60 7.34 0.99
N HIS A 60 24.12 7.40 2.21
CA HIS A 60 25.54 7.67 2.43
C HIS A 60 26.38 6.50 1.89
#